data_AF-A0A4Q0XKF7-F1
#
_entry.id   AF-A0A4Q0XKF7-F1
#
_cell.length_a   1.000
_cell.length_b   1.000
_cell.length_c   1.000
_cell.angle_alpha   90.00
_cell.angle_beta   90.00
_cell.angle_gamma   90.00
#
_symmetry.space_group_name_H-M   'P 1'
#
loop_
_entity.id
_entity.type
_entity.pdbx_description
1 polymer ?
#
loop_
_entity_poly.entity_id
_entity_poly.type
_entity_poly.pdbx_seq_one_letter_code
_entity_poly.pdbx_strand_id
1 'polypeptide(L)' 'MNTHNCKVGKVKFGLNEVLNLKEVEKNYIKFTEEAYNLLQSDASLSDFLYHEASKLRKIILNLKNSETTDVDAAF' A
#
# COMPACT_ATOMS: atom_id res chain seq x y z
N MET A 1 -17.96 9.22 38.47
CA MET A 1 -18.32 8.62 37.16
C MET A 1 -17.01 8.22 36.50
N ASN A 2 -16.64 6.94 36.54
CA ASN A 2 -15.33 6.44 36.08
C ASN A 2 -15.31 6.39 34.55
N THR A 3 -14.44 7.17 33.92
CA THR A 3 -14.20 7.13 32.47
C THR A 3 -13.27 5.95 32.15
N HIS A 4 -13.88 4.80 31.88
CA HIS A 4 -13.16 3.67 31.28
C HIS A 4 -12.87 4.00 29.83
N ASN A 5 -11.77 4.71 29.60
CA ASN A 5 -11.16 4.82 28.28
C ASN A 5 -10.62 3.44 27.93
N CYS A 6 -11.43 2.59 27.33
CA CYS A 6 -10.94 1.42 26.61
C CYS A 6 -9.97 1.96 25.55
N LYS A 7 -8.67 1.93 25.86
CA LYS A 7 -7.62 2.07 24.85
C LYS A 7 -7.75 0.84 23.96
N VAL A 8 -8.64 0.90 22.98
CA VAL A 8 -8.68 -0.07 21.89
C VAL A 8 -7.29 0.04 21.27
N GLY A 9 -6.47 -0.97 21.56
CA GLY A 9 -5.07 -0.98 21.18
C GLY A 9 -4.98 -0.65 19.71
N LYS A 10 -4.26 0.42 19.38
CA LYS A 10 -3.74 0.61 18.03
C LYS A 10 -2.74 -0.52 17.83
N VAL A 11 -3.22 -1.71 17.50
CA VAL A 11 -2.41 -2.75 16.88
C VAL A 11 -2.07 -2.16 15.52
N LYS A 12 -1.00 -1.36 15.49
CA LYS A 12 -0.30 -1.08 14.25
C LYS A 12 0.32 -2.41 13.89
N PHE A 13 -0.39 -3.21 13.09
CA PHE A 13 0.27 -4.23 12.30
C PHE A 13 1.45 -3.54 11.63
N GLY A 14 2.66 -4.00 11.89
CA GLY A 14 3.81 -3.51 11.16
C GLY A 14 3.46 -3.69 9.69
N LEU A 15 3.45 -2.62 8.91
CA LEU A 15 3.21 -2.73 7.46
C LEU A 15 4.18 -3.76 6.84
N ASN A 16 5.36 -3.93 7.44
CA ASN A 16 6.35 -4.96 7.13
C ASN A 16 5.91 -6.41 7.40
N GLU A 17 5.00 -6.68 8.33
CA GLU A 17 4.51 -8.03 8.64
C GLU A 17 3.40 -8.49 7.69
N VAL A 18 2.67 -7.56 7.05
CA VAL A 18 1.49 -7.86 6.22
C VAL A 18 1.76 -7.69 4.73
N LEU A 19 2.76 -6.88 4.33
CA LEU A 19 3.00 -6.52 2.93
C LEU A 19 4.42 -6.88 2.52
N ASN A 20 4.59 -8.05 1.91
CA ASN A 20 5.81 -8.39 1.20
C ASN A 20 5.96 -7.44 0.00
N LEU A 21 7.04 -6.64 -0.05
CA LEU A 21 7.26 -5.64 -1.11
C LEU A 21 7.07 -6.23 -2.52
N LYS A 22 7.56 -7.45 -2.75
CA LYS A 22 7.42 -8.16 -4.03
C LYS A 22 5.97 -8.44 -4.40
N GLU A 23 5.13 -8.73 -3.42
CA GLU A 23 3.71 -9.00 -3.63
C GLU A 23 2.95 -7.71 -3.94
N VAL A 24 3.30 -6.62 -3.26
CA VAL A 24 2.74 -5.29 -3.53
C VAL A 24 3.11 -4.81 -4.93
N GLU A 25 4.37 -5.01 -5.36
CA GLU A 25 4.81 -4.68 -6.72
C GLU A 25 4.09 -5.53 -7.78
N LYS A 26 3.91 -6.84 -7.53
CA LYS A 26 3.16 -7.72 -8.42
C LYS A 26 1.70 -7.29 -8.57
N ASN A 27 1.05 -6.94 -7.47
CA ASN A 27 -0.34 -6.47 -7.47
C ASN A 27 -0.48 -5.12 -8.16
N TYR A 28 0.49 -4.21 -7.99
CA TYR A 28 0.53 -2.95 -8.72
C TYR A 28 0.56 -3.17 -10.23
N ILE A 29 1.46 -4.02 -10.73
CA ILE A 29 1.57 -4.32 -12.17
C ILE A 29 0.24 -4.91 -12.67
N LYS A 30 -0.28 -5.92 -11.96
CA LYS A 30 -1.54 -6.58 -12.31
C LYS A 30 -2.71 -5.60 -12.43
N PHE A 31 -2.92 -4.72 -11.44
CA PHE A 31 -4.01 -3.75 -11.49
C PHE A 31 -3.83 -2.72 -12.61
N THR A 32 -2.59 -2.35 -12.93
CA THR A 32 -2.31 -1.42 -14.03
C THR A 32 -2.63 -2.06 -15.39
N GLU A 33 -2.26 -3.33 -15.56
CA GLU A 33 -2.57 -4.10 -16.77
C GLU A 33 -4.08 -4.34 -16.92
N GLU A 34 -4.76 -4.76 -15.85
CA GLU A 34 -6.22 -4.95 -15.84
C GLU A 34 -6.95 -3.64 -16.13
N ALA A 35 -6.53 -2.52 -15.52
CA ALA A 35 -7.10 -1.20 -15.80
C ALA A 35 -6.96 -0.82 -17.27
N TYR A 36 -5.78 -1.02 -17.85
CA TYR A 36 -5.53 -0.71 -19.26
C TYR A 36 -6.39 -1.55 -20.20
N ASN A 37 -6.51 -2.84 -19.92
CA ASN A 37 -7.35 -3.75 -20.71
C ASN A 37 -8.84 -3.40 -20.61
N LEU A 38 -9.28 -2.89 -19.46
CA LEU A 38 -10.67 -2.49 -19.23
C LEU A 38 -10.99 -1.07 -19.71
N LEU A 39 -9.99 -0.26 -20.09
CA LEU A 39 -10.15 1.15 -20.43
C LEU A 39 -11.24 1.41 -21.49
N GLN A 40 -11.38 0.52 -22.47
CA GLN A 40 -12.34 0.65 -23.56
C GLN A 40 -13.71 -0.01 -23.27
N SER A 41 -13.75 -1.00 -22.39
CA SER A 41 -14.97 -1.78 -22.11
C SER A 41 -15.72 -1.27 -20.88
N ASP A 42 -15.00 -0.87 -19.83
CA ASP A 42 -15.54 -0.30 -18.61
C ASP A 42 -14.57 0.75 -18.04
N ALA A 43 -14.76 1.99 -18.49
CA ALA A 43 -13.95 3.13 -18.04
C ALA A 43 -14.08 3.39 -16.53
N SER A 44 -15.24 3.09 -15.93
CA SER A 44 -15.45 3.33 -14.50
C SER A 44 -14.65 2.36 -13.64
N LEU A 45 -14.60 1.09 -14.05
CA LEU A 45 -13.78 0.07 -13.39
C LEU A 45 -12.30 0.29 -13.66
N SER A 46 -11.93 0.73 -14.87
CA SER A 46 -10.55 1.12 -15.21
C SER A 46 -10.04 2.24 -14.30
N ASP A 47 -10.81 3.31 -14.13
CA ASP A 47 -10.45 4.43 -13.24
C ASP A 47 -10.29 3.98 -11.78
N PHE A 48 -11.19 3.11 -11.30
CA PHE A 48 -11.10 2.54 -9.97
C PHE A 48 -9.79 1.74 -9.78
N LEU A 49 -9.45 0.87 -10.74
CA LEU A 49 -8.22 0.07 -10.69
C LEU A 49 -6.96 0.95 -10.75
N TYR A 50 -6.95 2.00 -11.56
CA TYR A 50 -5.85 2.97 -11.58
C TYR A 50 -5.71 3.72 -10.25
N HIS A 51 -6.82 4.06 -9.59
CA HIS A 51 -6.80 4.69 -8.27
C HIS A 51 -6.23 3.75 -7.20
N GLU A 52 -6.60 2.46 -7.20
CA GLU A 52 -6.00 1.46 -6.31
C GLU A 52 -4.52 1.22 -6.60
N ALA A 53 -4.13 1.11 -7.87
CA ALA A 53 -2.72 1.01 -8.26
C ALA A 53 -1.89 2.23 -7.78
N SER A 54 -2.47 3.43 -7.83
CA SER A 54 -1.82 4.65 -7.30
C SER A 54 -1.56 4.58 -5.79
N LYS A 55 -2.46 3.96 -5.01
CA LYS A 55 -2.23 3.72 -3.57
C LYS A 55 -1.09 2.73 -3.35
N LEU A 56 -1.06 1.62 -4.11
CA LEU A 56 0.04 0.64 -4.02
C LEU A 56 1.38 1.28 -4.37
N ARG A 57 1.44 2.14 -5.38
CA ARG A 57 2.65 2.90 -5.73
C ARG A 57 3.17 3.74 -4.56
N LYS A 58 2.29 4.43 -3.83
CA LYS A 58 2.67 5.20 -2.63
C LYS A 58 3.23 4.29 -1.54
N ILE A 59 2.63 3.12 -1.33
CA ILE A 59 3.11 2.13 -0.36
C ILE A 59 4.50 1.62 -0.76
N ILE A 60 4.71 1.26 -2.03
CA ILE A 60 6.02 0.82 -2.54
C ILE A 60 7.08 1.90 -2.34
N LEU A 61 6.78 3.16 -2.65
CA LEU A 61 7.70 4.28 -2.43
C LEU A 61 8.05 4.45 -0.95
N ASN A 62 7.07 4.37 -0.06
CA ASN A 62 7.30 4.48 1.38
C ASN A 62 8.15 3.32 1.91
N LEU A 63 7.91 2.09 1.45
CA LEU A 63 8.68 0.91 1.84
C LEU A 63 10.13 1.01 1.36
N LYS A 64 10.35 1.41 0.09
CA LYS A 64 11.70 1.63 -0.46
C LYS A 64 12.47 2.71 0.30
N ASN A 65 11.80 3.80 0.66
CA ASN A 65 12.42 4.88 1.44
C ASN A 65 12.71 4.46 2.89
N SER A 66 11.90 3.57 3.48
CA SER A 66 12.18 3.04 4.82
C SER A 66 13.39 2.12 4.88
N GLU A 67 13.66 1.35 3.81
CA GLU A 67 14.87 0.52 3.73
C GLU A 67 16.15 1.36 3.65
N THR A 68 16.08 2.56 3.05
CA THR A 68 17.27 3.44 2.93
C THR A 68 17.63 4.16 4.22
N THR A 69 16.67 4.45 5.09
CA THR A 69 16.93 5.20 6.34
C THR A 69 17.64 4.41 7.44
N ASP A 70 17.59 3.08 7.40
CA ASP A 70 18.28 2.23 8.40
C ASP A 70 19.81 2.18 8.18
N VAL A 71 20.30 2.53 6.99
CA VAL A 71 21.74 2.47 6.67
C VAL A 71 22.47 3.74 7.12
N ASP A 72 21.80 4.90 7.14
CA ASP A 72 22.38 6.18 7.52
C ASP A 72 22.44 6.42 9.04
N ALA A 73 21.82 5.56 9.86
CA ALA A 73 21.92 5.63 11.32
C ALA A 73 23.19 4.96 11.89
N ALA A 74 24.04 4.39 11.03
CA ALA A 74 25.22 3.61 11.40
C ALA A 74 26.57 4.31 11.14
N PHE A 75 26.58 5.61 10.81
CA PHE A 75 27.79 6.41 10.63
C PHE A 75 27.92 7.56 11.64
#